data_AF-U2YAC0-F1
#
_entry.id   AF-U2YAC0-F1
#
_cell.length_a   1.000
_cell.length_b   1.000
_cell.length_c   1.000
_cell.angle_alpha   90.00
_cell.angle_beta   90.00
_cell.angle_gamma   90.00
#
_symmetry.space_group_name_H-M   'P 1'
#
loop_
_entity.id
_entity.type
_entity.pdbx_description
1 polymer ?
#
loop_
_entity_poly.entity_id
_entity_poly.type
_entity_poly.pdbx_seq_one_letter_code
_entity_poly.pdbx_strand_id
1 'polypeptide(L)'
;MLVTAALLVILRYHYRDFSRMVTLNAENRRLADCDSLTGLPNRRYFFKHLSAAVAGARQPDDALAVGILDLDGFKPVNDLYGHAFGDRLLTAVAERLSLVCNQSVKLARLGGG
;
A
#
# COMPACT_ATOMS: atom_id res chain seq x y z
N MET A 1 -9.07 37.87 -30.76
CA MET A 1 -7.63 37.61 -30.96
C MET A 1 -6.88 37.62 -29.63
N LEU A 2 -6.75 38.75 -28.92
CA LEU A 2 -6.06 38.80 -27.62
C LEU A 2 -6.79 38.08 -26.48
N VAL A 3 -8.09 38.33 -26.31
CA VAL A 3 -8.90 37.67 -25.25
C VAL A 3 -8.93 36.15 -25.43
N THR A 4 -9.11 35.69 -26.66
CA THR A 4 -9.06 34.27 -27.03
C THR A 4 -7.70 33.64 -26.76
N ALA A 5 -6.59 34.35 -27.04
CA ALA A 5 -5.25 33.86 -26.74
C ALA A 5 -5.00 33.79 -25.22
N ALA A 6 -5.43 34.79 -24.47
CA ALA A 6 -5.33 34.82 -23.01
C ALA A 6 -6.14 33.68 -22.36
N LEU A 7 -7.38 33.44 -22.83
CA LEU A 7 -8.21 32.33 -22.35
C LEU A 7 -7.58 30.97 -22.64
N LEU A 8 -6.97 30.78 -23.82
CA LEU A 8 -6.27 29.53 -24.15
C LEU A 8 -5.03 29.31 -23.27
N VAL A 9 -4.29 30.37 -22.94
CA VAL A 9 -3.15 30.30 -22.02
C VAL A 9 -3.61 29.93 -20.62
N ILE A 10 -4.65 30.59 -20.11
CA ILE A 10 -5.24 30.33 -18.79
C ILE A 10 -5.76 28.89 -18.70
N LEU A 11 -6.52 28.43 -19.69
CA LEU A 11 -7.03 27.06 -19.77
C LEU A 11 -5.89 26.03 -19.81
N ARG A 12 -4.84 26.28 -20.60
CA ARG A 12 -3.66 25.41 -20.61
C ARG A 12 -2.96 25.37 -19.26
N TYR A 13 -2.85 26.49 -18.57
CA TYR A 13 -2.23 26.57 -17.25
C TYR A 13 -3.02 25.76 -16.22
N HIS A 14 -4.33 26.01 -16.13
CA HIS A 14 -5.22 25.28 -15.23
C HIS A 14 -5.27 23.79 -15.55
N TYR A 15 -5.29 23.40 -16.83
CA TYR A 15 -5.29 22.00 -17.21
C TYR A 15 -3.99 21.29 -16.79
N ARG A 16 -2.82 21.91 -17.03
CA ARG A 16 -1.53 21.37 -16.57
C ARG A 16 -1.45 21.27 -15.05
N ASP A 17 -1.91 22.29 -14.34
CA ASP A 17 -1.87 22.33 -12.88
C ASP A 17 -2.81 21.29 -12.26
N PHE A 18 -4.03 21.16 -12.80
CA PHE A 18 -4.97 20.12 -12.43
C PHE A 18 -4.40 18.72 -12.67
N SER A 19 -3.85 18.44 -13.86
CA SER A 19 -3.20 17.15 -14.15
C SER A 19 -2.06 16.87 -13.18
N ARG A 20 -1.25 17.87 -12.84
CA ARG A 20 -0.15 17.73 -11.86
C ARG A 20 -0.68 17.38 -10.48
N MET A 21 -1.73 18.05 -10.02
CA MET A 21 -2.37 17.80 -8.74
C MET A 21 -2.97 16.39 -8.66
N VAL A 22 -3.60 15.93 -9.74
CA VAL A 22 -4.14 14.56 -9.83
C VAL A 22 -3.01 13.53 -9.76
N THR A 23 -1.92 13.71 -10.50
CA THR A 23 -0.78 12.79 -10.46
C THR A 23 -0.10 12.79 -9.10
N LEU A 24 0.11 13.95 -8.48
CA LEU A 24 0.66 14.06 -7.13
C LEU A 24 -0.24 13.37 -6.12
N ASN A 25 -1.57 13.55 -6.20
CA ASN A 25 -2.50 12.83 -5.33
C ASN A 25 -2.45 11.32 -5.55
N ALA A 26 -2.36 10.86 -6.79
CA ALA A 26 -2.23 9.43 -7.09
C ALA A 26 -0.94 8.85 -6.48
N GLU A 27 0.18 9.56 -6.59
CA GLU A 27 1.46 9.16 -5.99
C GLU A 27 1.41 9.21 -4.46
N ASN A 28 0.83 10.27 -3.89
CA ASN A 28 0.64 10.39 -2.44
C ASN A 28 -0.24 9.26 -1.90
N ARG A 29 -1.26 8.86 -2.67
CA ARG A 29 -2.14 7.73 -2.35
C ARG A 29 -1.40 6.40 -2.46
N ARG A 30 -0.52 6.24 -3.46
CA ARG A 30 0.37 5.08 -3.62
C ARG A 30 1.35 4.96 -2.45
N LEU A 31 1.97 6.06 -2.04
CA LEU A 31 2.86 6.12 -0.88
C LEU A 31 2.11 5.80 0.42
N ALA A 32 0.89 6.31 0.56
CA ALA A 32 0.04 6.03 1.71
C ALA A 32 -0.57 4.61 1.72
N ASP A 33 -0.28 3.77 0.73
CA ASP A 33 -0.68 2.37 0.67
C ASP A 33 0.43 1.40 1.17
N CYS A 34 1.60 1.93 1.56
CA CYS A 34 2.69 1.16 2.16
C CYS A 34 2.81 1.40 3.67
N ASP A 35 3.34 0.39 4.38
CA ASP A 35 3.80 0.47 5.76
C ASP A 35 5.21 1.04 5.80
N SER A 36 5.44 2.09 6.57
CA SER A 36 6.71 2.83 6.57
C SER A 36 7.88 2.05 7.18
N LEU A 37 7.61 1.08 8.05
CA LEU A 37 8.66 0.29 8.72
C LEU A 37 9.13 -0.89 7.86
N THR A 38 8.18 -1.62 7.27
CA THR A 38 8.46 -2.86 6.54
C THR A 38 8.49 -2.69 5.01
N GLY A 39 7.95 -1.59 4.49
CA GLY A 39 7.77 -1.38 3.05
C GLY A 39 6.66 -2.23 2.42
N LEU A 40 6.06 -3.17 3.17
CA LEU A 40 4.92 -3.95 2.70
C LEU A 40 3.71 -3.05 2.47
N PRO A 41 2.74 -3.49 1.63
CA PRO A 41 1.44 -2.85 1.62
C PRO A 41 0.82 -2.80 3.02
N ASN A 42 0.14 -1.72 3.35
CA ASN A 42 -0.45 -1.53 4.67
C ASN A 42 -1.88 -2.08 4.75
N ARG A 43 -2.46 -1.96 5.95
CA ARG A 43 -3.84 -2.34 6.23
C ARG A 43 -4.86 -1.74 5.25
N ARG A 44 -4.68 -0.47 4.83
CA ARG A 44 -5.60 0.18 3.88
C ARG A 44 -5.53 -0.47 2.50
N TYR A 45 -4.32 -0.73 2.01
CA TYR A 45 -4.13 -1.45 0.75
C TYR A 45 -4.78 -2.84 0.81
N PHE A 46 -4.57 -3.58 1.89
CA PHE A 46 -5.14 -4.91 2.08
C PHE A 46 -6.66 -4.92 1.90
N PHE A 47 -7.39 -4.09 2.66
CA PHE A 47 -8.84 -4.08 2.59
C PHE A 47 -9.36 -3.61 1.23
N LYS A 48 -8.70 -2.62 0.61
CA LYS A 48 -9.05 -2.17 -0.75
C LYS A 48 -8.95 -3.32 -1.77
N HIS A 49 -7.88 -4.10 -1.71
CA HIS A 49 -7.67 -5.21 -2.66
C HIS A 49 -8.54 -6.41 -2.34
N LEU A 50 -8.78 -6.70 -1.06
CA LEU A 50 -9.69 -7.75 -0.63
C LEU A 50 -11.11 -7.48 -1.12
N SER A 51 -11.62 -6.25 -0.93
CA SER A 51 -12.95 -5.87 -1.43
C SER A 51 -13.05 -6.01 -2.95
N ALA A 52 -12.01 -5.62 -3.69
CA ALA A 52 -11.97 -5.77 -5.14
C ALA A 52 -11.94 -7.24 -5.58
N ALA A 53 -11.16 -8.08 -4.90
CA ALA A 53 -11.07 -9.51 -5.18
C ALA A 53 -12.40 -10.22 -4.93
N VAL A 54 -13.07 -9.93 -3.80
CA VAL A 54 -14.39 -10.47 -3.48
C VAL A 54 -15.45 -10.04 -4.50
N ALA A 55 -15.44 -8.78 -4.94
CA ALA A 55 -16.38 -8.30 -5.96
C ALA A 55 -16.11 -8.86 -7.38
N GLY A 56 -14.87 -9.26 -7.63
CA GLY A 56 -14.41 -9.84 -8.90
C GLY A 56 -14.69 -11.34 -9.03
N ALA A 57 -14.76 -12.07 -7.91
CA ALA A 57 -15.11 -13.48 -7.87
C ALA A 57 -16.59 -13.67 -8.22
N ARG A 58 -16.86 -14.01 -9.49
CA ARG A 58 -18.22 -14.11 -10.04
C ARG A 58 -18.56 -15.52 -10.49
N GLN A 59 -17.56 -16.37 -10.70
CA GLN A 59 -17.76 -17.77 -11.08
C GLN A 59 -17.56 -18.71 -9.89
N PRO A 60 -18.20 -19.89 -9.88
CA PRO A 60 -18.04 -20.88 -8.81
C PRO A 60 -16.59 -21.33 -8.59
N ASP A 61 -15.76 -21.28 -9.64
CA ASP A 61 -14.35 -21.70 -9.60
C ASP A 61 -13.38 -20.56 -9.18
N ASP A 62 -13.88 -19.33 -8.96
CA ASP A 62 -13.08 -18.21 -8.47
C ASP A 62 -12.83 -18.37 -6.95
N ALA A 63 -11.82 -19.16 -6.58
CA ALA A 63 -11.43 -19.36 -5.19
C ALA A 63 -10.49 -18.26 -4.68
N LEU A 64 -10.85 -17.62 -3.57
CA LEU A 64 -10.00 -16.68 -2.84
C LEU A 64 -9.59 -17.26 -1.48
N ALA A 65 -8.28 -17.39 -1.26
CA ALA A 65 -7.72 -17.74 0.04
C ALA A 65 -7.22 -16.47 0.75
N VAL A 66 -7.58 -16.31 2.03
CA VAL A 66 -7.12 -15.21 2.88
C VAL A 66 -6.56 -15.80 4.18
N GLY A 67 -5.36 -15.36 4.57
CA GLY A 67 -4.69 -15.78 5.79
C GLY A 67 -4.19 -14.59 6.60
N ILE A 68 -4.11 -14.77 7.91
CA ILE A 68 -3.48 -13.84 8.84
C ILE A 68 -2.34 -14.60 9.50
N LEU A 69 -1.17 -13.98 9.57
CA LEU A 69 0.02 -14.50 10.23
C LEU A 69 0.41 -13.54 11.35
N ASP A 70 0.65 -14.09 12.53
CA ASP A 70 1.20 -13.36 13.68
C ASP A 70 2.59 -13.92 14.02
N LEU A 71 3.44 -13.08 14.64
CA LEU A 71 4.77 -13.48 15.05
C LEU A 71 4.78 -13.91 16.52
N ASP A 72 4.84 -15.22 16.72
CA ASP A 72 4.95 -15.81 18.05
C ASP A 72 6.19 -15.28 18.78
N GLY A 73 6.02 -14.89 20.05
CA GLY A 73 7.11 -14.42 20.89
C GLY A 73 7.66 -13.02 20.54
N PHE A 74 6.99 -12.25 19.67
CA PHE A 74 7.46 -10.91 19.29
C PHE A 74 7.52 -9.94 20.47
N LYS A 75 6.54 -9.96 21.38
CA LYS A 75 6.50 -9.07 22.55
C LYS A 75 7.71 -9.26 23.49
N PRO A 76 8.06 -10.50 23.91
CA PRO A 76 9.30 -10.74 24.65
C PRO A 76 10.57 -10.19 23.98
N VAL A 77 10.65 -10.19 22.64
CA VAL A 77 11.80 -9.60 21.92
C VAL A 77 11.85 -8.09 22.14
N ASN A 78 10.71 -7.39 22.04
CA ASN A 78 10.64 -5.96 22.35
C ASN A 78 11.00 -5.68 23.81
N ASP A 79 10.50 -6.48 24.73
CA ASP A 79 10.70 -6.30 26.16
C ASP A 79 12.17 -6.51 26.56
N LEU A 80 12.88 -7.45 25.92
CA LEU A 80 14.27 -7.80 26.24
C LEU A 80 15.32 -6.98 25.47
N TYR A 81 15.05 -6.66 24.20
CA TYR A 81 16.02 -6.02 23.30
C TYR A 81 15.62 -4.62 22.82
N GLY A 82 14.45 -4.14 23.23
CA GLY A 82 13.90 -2.83 22.87
C GLY A 82 13.22 -2.78 21.51
N HIS A 83 12.35 -1.79 21.34
CA HIS A 83 11.55 -1.61 20.11
C HIS A 83 12.40 -1.49 18.84
N ALA A 84 13.54 -0.80 18.88
CA ALA A 84 14.41 -0.69 17.70
C ALA A 84 14.94 -2.05 17.21
N PHE A 85 15.08 -3.03 18.11
CA PHE A 85 15.42 -4.40 17.72
C PHE A 85 14.22 -5.13 17.11
N GLY A 86 13.04 -4.99 17.72
CA GLY A 86 11.79 -5.52 17.18
C GLY A 86 11.47 -4.96 15.79
N ASP A 87 11.71 -3.68 15.56
CA ASP A 87 11.55 -3.04 14.26
C ASP A 87 12.42 -3.69 13.19
N ARG A 88 13.70 -3.93 13.50
CA ARG A 88 14.61 -4.66 12.61
C ARG A 88 14.15 -6.10 12.37
N LEU A 89 13.63 -6.78 13.39
CA LEU A 89 13.06 -8.12 13.26
C LEU A 89 11.85 -8.11 12.30
N LEU A 90 10.94 -7.16 12.45
CA LEU A 90 9.77 -7.01 11.58
C LEU A 90 10.17 -6.73 10.12
N THR A 91 11.12 -5.82 9.90
CA THR A 91 11.65 -5.56 8.55
C THR A 91 12.25 -6.82 7.94
N ALA A 92 13.07 -7.58 8.70
CA ALA A 92 13.68 -8.81 8.20
C ALA A 92 12.65 -9.93 7.96
N VAL A 93 11.57 -10.01 8.73
CA VAL A 93 10.46 -10.94 8.47
C VAL A 93 9.74 -10.56 7.18
N ALA A 94 9.41 -9.29 7.00
CA ALA A 94 8.74 -8.78 5.81
C ALA A 94 9.52 -9.05 4.52
N GLU A 95 10.84 -8.85 4.56
CA GLU A 95 11.74 -9.18 3.44
C GLU A 95 11.70 -10.67 3.12
N ARG A 96 11.82 -11.55 4.12
CA ARG A 96 11.78 -13.01 3.92
C ARG A 96 10.45 -13.48 3.37
N LEU A 97 9.33 -12.98 3.90
CA LEU A 97 8.00 -13.30 3.38
C LEU A 97 7.85 -12.86 1.92
N SER A 98 8.36 -11.68 1.57
CA SER A 98 8.32 -11.16 0.21
C SER A 98 9.14 -11.99 -0.78
N LEU A 99 10.21 -12.66 -0.31
CA LEU A 99 11.02 -13.54 -1.15
C LEU A 99 10.37 -14.91 -1.40
N VAL A 100 9.56 -15.43 -0.47
CA VAL A 100 8.90 -16.73 -0.62
C VAL A 100 7.53 -16.63 -1.30
N CYS A 101 6.87 -15.47 -1.21
CA CYS A 101 5.60 -15.24 -1.87
C CYS A 101 5.80 -14.90 -3.35
N ASN A 102 5.11 -15.63 -4.23
CA ASN A 102 5.06 -15.31 -5.65
C ASN A 102 4.11 -14.13 -5.93
N GLN A 103 4.04 -13.67 -7.19
CA GLN A 103 3.24 -12.51 -7.60
C GLN A 103 1.72 -12.67 -7.36
N SER A 104 1.26 -13.92 -7.23
CA SER A 104 -0.13 -14.29 -6.98
C SER A 104 -0.56 -14.02 -5.54
N VAL A 105 0.39 -13.96 -4.60
CA VAL A 105 0.11 -13.68 -3.19
C VAL A 105 0.28 -12.19 -2.92
N LYS A 106 -0.75 -11.56 -2.34
CA LYS A 106 -0.69 -10.17 -1.87
C LYS A 106 -0.39 -10.17 -0.37
N LEU A 107 0.83 -9.79 -0.01
CA LEU A 107 1.23 -9.57 1.38
C LEU A 107 0.88 -8.16 1.83
N ALA A 108 0.49 -8.02 3.10
CA ALA A 108 0.29 -6.73 3.72
C ALA A 108 0.54 -6.80 5.23
N ARG A 109 1.07 -5.72 5.82
CA ARG A 109 1.14 -5.57 7.27
C ARG A 109 -0.15 -4.98 7.81
N LEU A 110 -0.82 -5.71 8.71
CA LEU A 110 -2.11 -5.31 9.28
C LEU A 110 -1.99 -4.64 10.66
N GLY A 111 -0.96 -4.97 11.42
CA GLY A 111 -0.72 -4.43 12.77
C GLY A 111 0.20 -3.21 12.77
N GLY A 112 0.04 -2.36 13.79
CA GLY A 112 0.82 -1.12 13.99
C GLY A 112 1.32 -0.92 15.42
N GLY A 113 1.55 -2.02 16.15
CA GLY A 113 2.22 -2.02 17.45
C GLY A 113 3.71 -2.24 17.32
#